data_AF-A0AAD6XQE1-F1
#
_entry.id   AF-A0AAD6XQE1-F1
#
_cell.length_a   1.000
_cell.length_b   1.000
_cell.length_c   1.000
_cell.angle_alpha   90.00
_cell.angle_beta   90.00
_cell.angle_gamma   90.00
#
_symmetry.space_group_name_H-M   'P 1'
#
loop_
_entity.id
_entity.type
_entity.pdbx_description
1 polymer ?
#
loop_
_entity_poly.entity_id
_entity_poly.type
_entity_poly.pdbx_seq_one_letter_code
_entity_poly.pdbx_strand_id
1 'polypeptide(L)'
;MNTLFSSGARLCALVPRISRSLATTARPIPDPRGTHLLLTTVSDVPLTQAAGSIDTPGAFLKAIGRSADAKLSIENWGEFWQQTSPTLKSAGVGVRERRYILWCMEKYRSGIPVEEFVHDQRPKKTVRGWGPTVQHGKRIRSRRDRTKKSKP
;
A
#
# COMPACT_ATOMS: atom_id res chain seq x y z
N MET A 1 -9.95 63.32 -40.28
CA MET A 1 -10.87 63.99 -39.33
C MET A 1 -11.47 62.89 -38.47
N ASN A 2 -10.97 62.75 -37.24
CA ASN A 2 -11.42 61.72 -36.29
C ASN A 2 -12.45 62.34 -35.35
N THR A 3 -13.61 61.70 -35.18
CA THR A 3 -14.59 62.07 -34.16
C THR A 3 -14.32 61.32 -32.86
N LEU A 4 -14.43 62.09 -31.77
CA LEU A 4 -14.16 61.75 -30.37
C LEU A 4 -15.36 61.07 -29.69
N PHE A 5 -15.02 60.20 -28.72
CA PHE A 5 -15.66 59.93 -27.42
C PHE A 5 -17.10 60.39 -27.15
N SER A 6 -17.95 59.44 -26.73
CA SER A 6 -18.88 59.47 -25.58
C SER A 6 -19.72 58.17 -25.63
N SER A 7 -20.26 57.53 -24.61
CA SER A 7 -20.46 57.78 -23.18
C SER A 7 -20.77 56.43 -22.53
N GLY A 8 -20.48 56.28 -21.24
CA GLY A 8 -20.65 55.05 -20.50
C GLY A 8 -22.10 54.65 -20.19
N ALA A 9 -22.28 53.36 -19.93
CA ALA A 9 -23.30 52.84 -19.03
C ALA A 9 -22.88 51.42 -18.58
N ARG A 10 -22.13 51.33 -17.47
CA ARG A 10 -21.97 50.06 -16.73
C ARG A 10 -23.13 50.00 -15.74
N LEU A 11 -24.18 49.28 -16.11
CA LEU A 11 -25.23 48.87 -15.17
C LEU A 11 -24.61 47.87 -14.18
N CYS A 12 -24.27 48.36 -12.99
CA CYS A 12 -23.94 47.54 -11.83
C CYS A 12 -25.21 46.81 -11.38
N ALA A 13 -25.37 45.56 -11.81
CA ALA A 13 -26.37 44.67 -11.23
C ALA A 13 -25.94 44.30 -9.80
N LEU A 14 -26.67 44.82 -8.81
CA LEU A 14 -26.61 44.42 -7.40
C LEU A 14 -27.10 42.97 -7.28
N VAL A 15 -26.16 42.02 -7.18
CA VAL A 15 -26.49 40.66 -6.77
C VAL A 15 -26.54 40.63 -5.23
N PRO A 16 -27.64 40.18 -4.61
CA PRO A 16 -27.70 40.04 -3.16
C PRO A 16 -26.66 39.01 -2.70
N ARG A 17 -25.75 39.47 -1.84
CA ARG A 17 -24.72 38.66 -1.21
C ARG A 17 -25.40 37.71 -0.23
N ILE A 18 -25.62 36.48 -0.65
CA ILE A 18 -26.13 35.40 0.21
C ILE A 18 -25.04 35.10 1.24
N SER A 19 -25.20 35.65 2.44
CA SER A 19 -24.38 35.32 3.61
C SER A 19 -24.67 33.87 4.02
N ARG A 20 -23.82 32.94 3.60
CA ARG A 20 -23.80 31.58 4.17
C ARG A 20 -23.25 31.68 5.59
N SER A 21 -24.13 31.63 6.60
CA SER A 21 -23.70 31.41 7.97
C SER A 21 -23.15 29.98 8.08
N LEU A 22 -21.90 29.86 8.51
CA LEU A 22 -21.34 28.57 8.90
C LEU A 22 -21.82 28.29 10.31
N ALA A 23 -22.89 27.51 10.45
CA ALA A 23 -23.24 26.89 11.71
C ALA A 23 -22.16 25.83 12.04
N THR A 24 -21.13 26.25 12.75
CA THR A 24 -20.12 25.37 13.36
C THR A 24 -20.79 24.60 14.49
N THR A 25 -21.42 23.47 14.17
CA THR A 25 -21.56 22.42 15.18
C THR A 25 -20.17 21.80 15.31
N ALA A 26 -19.44 22.22 16.35
CA ALA A 26 -18.14 21.66 16.66
C ALA A 26 -18.34 20.20 17.04
N ARG A 27 -18.14 19.29 16.09
CA ARG A 27 -17.95 17.88 16.43
C ARG A 27 -16.68 17.79 17.27
N PRO A 28 -16.69 17.15 18.45
CA PRO A 28 -15.48 17.01 19.24
C PRO A 28 -14.40 16.33 18.39
N ILE A 29 -13.23 16.97 18.33
CA ILE A 29 -12.04 16.40 17.72
C ILE A 29 -11.67 15.18 18.56
N PRO A 30 -11.60 13.96 18.00
CA PRO A 30 -11.10 12.82 18.76
C PRO A 30 -9.65 13.11 19.15
N ASP A 31 -9.34 13.03 20.44
CA ASP A 31 -7.99 13.25 20.95
C ASP A 31 -7.00 12.34 20.21
N PRO A 32 -5.84 12.85 19.75
CA PRO A 32 -4.82 12.03 19.09
C PRO A 32 -4.14 11.04 20.05
N ARG A 33 -4.57 11.01 21.32
CA ARG A 33 -4.04 10.19 22.40
C ARG A 33 -5.16 9.49 23.17
N GLY A 34 -6.15 8.98 22.44
CA GLY A 34 -7.05 7.96 22.97
C GLY A 34 -6.24 6.74 23.40
N THR A 35 -5.95 6.67 24.69
CA THR A 35 -5.48 5.47 25.39
C THR A 35 -6.58 4.42 25.33
N HIS A 36 -6.75 3.79 24.17
CA HIS A 36 -7.34 2.46 24.11
C HIS A 36 -6.27 1.51 24.66
N LEU A 37 -6.21 1.40 25.99
CA LEU A 37 -5.63 0.24 26.66
C LEU A 37 -6.53 -0.95 26.32
N LEU A 38 -6.40 -1.47 25.09
CA LEU A 38 -6.73 -2.85 24.85
C LEU A 38 -5.68 -3.63 25.64
N LEU A 39 -6.09 -4.08 26.82
CA LEU A 39 -5.41 -5.13 27.55
C LEU A 39 -5.53 -6.38 26.67
N THR A 40 -4.66 -6.51 25.66
CA THR A 40 -4.35 -7.82 25.10
C THR A 40 -3.69 -8.56 26.23
N THR A 41 -4.51 -9.32 26.97
CA THR A 41 -4.02 -10.47 27.71
C THR A 41 -3.18 -11.24 26.71
N VAL A 42 -1.87 -11.25 26.96
CA VAL A 42 -0.93 -12.08 26.23
C VAL A 42 -1.39 -13.48 26.59
N SER A 43 -2.29 -14.05 25.79
CA SER A 43 -2.66 -15.44 25.90
C SER A 43 -1.34 -16.19 25.82
N ASP A 44 -0.97 -16.83 26.92
CA ASP A 44 0.05 -17.86 26.96
C ASP A 44 -0.40 -18.97 26.00
N VAL A 45 -0.20 -18.74 24.71
CA VAL A 45 -0.57 -19.70 23.68
C VAL A 45 0.49 -20.78 23.76
N PRO A 46 0.11 -22.05 24.03
CA PRO A 46 0.97 -23.18 23.69
C PRO A 46 1.07 -23.21 22.16
N LEU A 47 2.04 -22.45 21.65
CA LEU A 47 2.41 -22.41 20.25
C LEU A 47 3.12 -23.72 19.95
N THR A 48 2.37 -24.73 19.52
CA THR A 48 2.82 -25.89 18.70
C THR A 48 1.80 -27.01 18.87
N GLN A 49 0.86 -27.18 17.94
CA GLN A 49 0.33 -28.50 17.54
C GLN A 49 -0.82 -28.46 16.52
N ALA A 50 -1.53 -27.35 16.32
CA ALA A 50 -2.84 -27.41 15.64
C ALA A 50 -2.96 -26.81 14.22
N ALA A 51 -1.92 -26.21 13.62
CA ALA A 51 -1.98 -25.75 12.23
C ALA A 51 -0.92 -26.50 11.41
N GLY A 52 -1.32 -27.69 10.93
CA GLY A 52 -0.43 -28.75 10.47
C GLY A 52 0.66 -28.35 9.47
N SER A 53 1.80 -29.03 9.60
CA SER A 53 2.88 -29.21 8.61
C SER A 53 4.16 -28.38 8.76
N ILE A 54 4.29 -27.45 9.71
CA ILE A 54 5.52 -26.65 9.85
C ILE A 54 6.18 -26.88 11.21
N ASP A 55 7.22 -27.72 11.21
CA ASP A 55 7.92 -28.13 12.44
C ASP A 55 9.04 -27.17 12.85
N THR A 56 9.57 -26.38 11.91
CA THR A 56 10.70 -25.47 12.14
C THR A 56 10.39 -24.03 11.76
N PRO A 57 10.92 -23.03 12.49
CA PRO A 57 10.78 -21.63 12.11
C PRO A 57 11.43 -21.34 10.75
N GLY A 58 12.50 -22.06 10.38
CA GLY A 58 13.07 -22.01 9.04
C GLY A 58 12.10 -22.48 7.95
N ALA A 59 11.34 -23.56 8.19
CA ALA A 59 10.29 -24.00 7.27
C ALA A 59 9.15 -22.98 7.17
N PHE A 60 8.80 -22.30 8.26
CA PHE A 60 7.84 -21.20 8.25
C PHE A 60 8.32 -20.04 7.37
N LEU A 61 9.57 -19.62 7.54
CA LEU A 61 10.16 -18.52 6.75
C LEU A 61 10.26 -18.86 5.26
N LYS A 62 10.48 -20.14 4.91
CA LYS A 62 10.41 -20.61 3.53
C LYS A 62 8.98 -20.60 3.00
N ALA A 63 8.01 -21.05 3.80
CA ALA A 63 6.61 -21.11 3.41
C ALA A 63 5.99 -19.72 3.13
N ILE A 64 6.37 -18.69 3.91
CA ILE A 64 5.89 -17.32 3.68
C ILE A 64 6.51 -16.63 2.46
N GLY A 65 7.63 -17.17 1.97
CA GLY A 65 8.37 -16.68 0.80
C GLY A 65 9.02 -15.31 0.99
N ARG A 66 9.12 -14.54 -0.11
CA ARG A 66 9.70 -13.18 -0.16
C ARG A 66 11.17 -13.09 0.30
N SER A 67 11.93 -14.17 0.18
CA SER A 67 13.33 -14.26 0.63
C SER A 67 13.49 -13.96 2.13
N ALA A 68 12.49 -14.30 2.95
CA ALA A 68 12.53 -14.11 4.40
C ALA A 68 13.51 -15.09 5.08
N ASP A 69 13.63 -16.29 4.52
CA ASP A 69 14.58 -17.34 4.90
C ASP A 69 16.05 -16.91 4.77
N ALA A 70 16.39 -16.15 3.73
CA ALA A 70 17.75 -15.70 3.49
C ALA A 70 18.25 -14.64 4.49
N LYS A 71 17.34 -13.96 5.19
CA LYS A 71 17.68 -12.81 6.06
C LYS A 71 17.60 -13.11 7.54
N LEU A 72 16.84 -14.14 7.92
CA LEU A 72 16.65 -14.55 9.31
C LEU A 72 16.92 -16.04 9.41
N SER A 73 18.07 -16.39 9.97
CA SER A 73 18.38 -17.77 10.34
C SER A 73 18.10 -17.92 11.82
N ILE A 74 16.89 -18.38 12.16
CA ILE A 74 16.48 -18.69 13.53
C ILE A 74 16.07 -20.15 13.55
N GLU A 75 16.64 -20.92 14.47
CA GLU A 75 16.37 -22.37 14.59
C GLU A 75 15.33 -22.67 15.67
N ASN A 76 15.24 -21.82 16.71
CA ASN A 76 14.37 -22.04 17.86
C ASN A 76 13.05 -21.25 17.73
N TRP A 77 11.92 -21.94 17.90
CA TRP A 77 10.59 -21.32 17.94
C TRP A 77 10.46 -20.29 19.05
N GLY A 78 11.02 -20.54 20.23
CA GLY A 78 10.93 -19.61 21.36
C GLY A 78 11.53 -18.25 21.02
N GLU A 79 12.72 -18.24 20.43
CA GLU A 79 13.40 -17.03 19.99
C GLU A 79 12.71 -16.36 18.80
N PHE A 80 12.12 -17.16 17.91
CA PHE A 80 11.38 -16.66 16.76
C PHE A 80 10.16 -15.84 17.18
N TRP A 81 9.37 -16.35 18.13
CA TRP A 81 8.15 -15.66 18.59
C TRP A 81 8.42 -14.44 19.46
N GLN A 82 9.62 -14.32 20.03
CA GLN A 82 10.05 -13.13 20.78
C GLN A 82 10.61 -12.02 19.88
N GLN A 83 10.75 -12.27 18.56
CA GLN A 83 11.24 -11.25 17.64
C GLN A 83 10.30 -10.05 17.57
N THR A 84 10.87 -8.87 17.75
CA THR A 84 10.14 -7.60 17.68
C THR A 84 10.70 -6.74 16.54
N SER A 85 9.96 -5.72 16.11
CA SER A 85 10.41 -4.80 15.04
C SER A 85 11.82 -4.21 15.26
N PRO A 86 12.25 -3.82 16.48
CA PRO A 86 13.62 -3.37 16.73
C PRO A 86 14.66 -4.47 16.55
N THR A 87 14.42 -5.69 17.04
CA THR A 87 15.38 -6.81 16.92
C THR A 87 15.61 -7.16 15.45
N LEU A 88 14.51 -7.24 14.68
CA LEU A 88 14.55 -7.46 13.24
C LEU A 88 15.22 -6.30 12.48
N LYS A 89 15.13 -5.06 12.98
CA LYS A 89 15.86 -3.92 12.40
C LYS A 89 17.36 -4.05 12.61
N SER A 90 17.78 -4.46 13.81
CA SER A 90 19.19 -4.71 14.13
C SER A 90 19.76 -5.87 13.30
N ALA A 91 18.95 -6.87 12.96
CA ALA A 91 19.29 -7.94 12.02
C ALA A 91 19.34 -7.51 10.54
N GLY A 92 19.13 -6.23 10.22
CA GLY A 92 19.24 -5.70 8.85
C GLY A 92 18.03 -5.99 7.94
N VAL A 93 16.93 -6.51 8.48
CA VAL A 93 15.70 -6.77 7.70
C VAL A 93 15.05 -5.46 7.29
N GLY A 94 14.60 -5.33 6.03
CA GLY A 94 13.99 -4.09 5.53
C GLY A 94 12.61 -3.81 6.16
N VAL A 95 12.18 -2.54 6.20
CA VAL A 95 10.91 -2.13 6.86
C VAL A 95 9.69 -2.91 6.36
N ARG A 96 9.60 -3.15 5.04
CA ARG A 96 8.48 -3.88 4.43
C ARG A 96 8.46 -5.35 4.83
N GLU A 97 9.63 -5.96 4.89
CA GLU A 97 9.81 -7.37 5.25
C GLU A 97 9.50 -7.58 6.73
N ARG A 98 10.00 -6.72 7.63
CA ARG A 98 9.68 -6.81 9.07
C ARG A 98 8.18 -6.76 9.33
N ARG A 99 7.48 -5.82 8.68
CA ARG A 99 6.01 -5.71 8.79
C ARG A 99 5.30 -6.96 8.25
N TYR A 100 5.80 -7.52 7.16
CA TYR A 100 5.23 -8.73 6.56
C TYR A 100 5.43 -9.95 7.45
N ILE A 101 6.63 -10.16 7.98
CA ILE A 101 6.96 -11.28 8.87
C ILE A 101 6.10 -11.23 10.13
N LEU A 102 6.05 -10.08 10.82
CA LEU A 102 5.23 -9.91 12.02
C LEU A 102 3.73 -10.10 11.74
N TRP A 103 3.25 -9.65 10.58
CA TRP A 103 1.87 -9.89 10.16
C TRP A 103 1.59 -11.38 9.90
N CYS A 104 2.51 -12.08 9.24
CA CYS A 104 2.39 -13.54 9.02
C CYS A 104 2.41 -14.30 10.35
N MET A 105 3.26 -13.89 11.29
CA MET A 105 3.32 -14.43 12.65
C MET A 105 1.97 -14.28 13.35
N GLU A 106 1.35 -13.10 13.26
CA GLU A 106 0.03 -12.84 13.86
C GLU A 106 -1.08 -13.68 13.21
N LYS A 107 -1.04 -13.83 11.88
CA LYS A 107 -2.00 -14.68 11.14
C LYS A 107 -1.87 -16.15 11.51
N TYR A 108 -0.64 -16.63 11.63
CA TYR A 108 -0.35 -17.99 12.07
C TYR A 108 -0.81 -18.23 13.51
N ARG A 109 -0.59 -17.26 14.43
CA ARG A 109 -1.11 -17.29 15.80
C ARG A 109 -2.64 -17.32 15.86
N SER A 110 -3.29 -16.74 14.86
CA SER A 110 -4.76 -16.76 14.73
C SER A 110 -5.30 -18.09 14.19
N GLY A 111 -4.44 -19.07 13.90
CA GLY A 111 -4.84 -20.38 13.38
C GLY A 111 -5.17 -20.42 11.88
N ILE A 112 -4.85 -19.36 11.14
CA ILE A 112 -5.05 -19.32 9.68
C ILE A 112 -3.90 -20.09 9.02
N PRO A 113 -4.16 -21.05 8.12
CA PRO A 113 -3.11 -21.80 7.44
C PRO A 113 -2.24 -20.88 6.58
N VAL A 114 -0.94 -21.18 6.50
CA VAL A 114 0.05 -20.33 5.82
C VAL A 114 -0.28 -20.13 4.35
N GLU A 115 -0.75 -21.18 3.66
CA GLU A 115 -1.09 -21.15 2.24
C GLU A 115 -2.19 -20.12 1.91
N GLU A 116 -3.10 -19.83 2.84
CA GLU A 116 -4.22 -18.94 2.60
C GLU A 116 -3.82 -17.46 2.57
N PHE A 117 -2.91 -17.05 3.47
CA PHE A 117 -2.54 -15.64 3.61
C PHE A 117 -1.23 -15.26 2.91
N VAL A 118 -0.45 -16.24 2.46
CA VAL A 118 0.82 -15.97 1.80
C VAL A 118 0.59 -15.34 0.43
N HIS A 119 1.36 -14.27 0.17
CA HIS A 119 1.28 -13.52 -1.06
C HIS A 119 2.67 -13.36 -1.66
N ASP A 120 2.85 -13.89 -2.86
CA ASP A 120 4.10 -13.74 -3.59
C ASP A 120 4.47 -12.27 -3.84
N GLN A 121 5.77 -12.04 -4.00
CA GLN A 121 6.24 -10.72 -4.40
C GLN A 121 5.72 -10.43 -5.80
N ARG A 122 4.96 -9.33 -5.93
CA ARG A 122 4.52 -8.85 -7.24
C ARG A 122 5.76 -8.62 -8.11
N PRO A 123 5.85 -9.25 -9.29
CA PRO A 123 7.01 -9.09 -10.14
C PRO A 123 7.20 -7.63 -10.51
N LYS A 124 8.46 -7.22 -10.64
CA LYS A 124 8.79 -5.85 -11.05
C LYS A 124 8.15 -5.59 -12.41
N LYS A 125 7.37 -4.51 -12.52
CA LYS A 125 6.82 -4.07 -13.81
C LYS A 125 7.96 -3.89 -14.82
N THR A 126 7.95 -4.71 -15.87
CA THR A 126 8.92 -4.65 -16.98
C THR A 126 8.72 -3.40 -17.83
N VAL A 127 7.47 -3.08 -18.18
CA VAL A 127 7.11 -1.87 -18.93
C VAL A 127 6.45 -0.86 -17.98
N ARG A 128 7.02 0.34 -17.89
CA ARG A 128 6.46 1.48 -17.16
C ARG A 128 6.12 2.56 -18.19
N GLY A 129 4.84 2.95 -18.31
CA GLY A 129 4.40 3.89 -19.36
C GLY A 129 2.92 4.26 -19.32
N TRP A 130 2.58 5.30 -20.10
CA TRP A 130 1.24 5.88 -20.30
C TRP A 130 0.47 5.13 -21.39
N GLY A 131 -0.13 4.00 -21.03
CA GLY A 131 -1.04 3.25 -21.92
C GLY A 131 -0.39 2.67 -23.20
N PRO A 132 -1.21 2.16 -24.14
CA PRO A 132 -0.74 1.45 -25.33
C PRO A 132 0.21 2.25 -26.24
N THR A 133 0.18 3.57 -26.12
CA THR A 133 0.93 4.52 -26.94
C THR A 133 2.43 4.52 -26.65
N VAL A 134 2.88 4.10 -25.46
CA VAL A 134 4.32 4.10 -25.10
C VAL A 134 4.69 2.76 -24.48
N GLN A 135 5.41 1.94 -25.24
CA GLN A 135 5.94 0.65 -24.79
C GLN A 135 7.47 0.63 -24.94
N HIS A 136 8.17 0.01 -23.99
CA HIS A 136 9.64 -0.13 -24.03
C HIS A 136 10.41 1.20 -24.24
N GLY A 137 9.91 2.30 -23.67
CA GLY A 137 10.51 3.62 -23.83
C GLY A 137 10.33 4.26 -25.22
N LYS A 138 9.59 3.61 -26.13
CA LYS A 138 9.30 4.10 -27.47
C LYS A 138 7.82 4.41 -27.61
N ARG A 139 7.49 5.57 -28.20
CA ARG A 139 6.11 5.91 -28.54
C ARG A 139 5.71 5.16 -29.80
N ILE A 140 4.79 4.21 -29.66
CA ILE A 140 4.18 3.51 -30.79
C ILE A 140 3.19 4.48 -31.44
N ARG A 141 3.49 4.91 -32.66
CA ARG A 141 2.51 5.57 -33.54
C ARG A 141 1.87 4.46 -34.35
N SER A 142 0.54 4.39 -34.42
CA SER A 142 -0.14 3.41 -35.29
C SER A 142 0.46 3.51 -36.69
N ARG A 143 1.01 2.38 -37.17
CA ARG A 143 1.58 2.30 -38.51
C ARG A 143 0.40 2.41 -39.47
N ARG A 144 0.27 3.51 -40.20
CA ARG A 144 -0.61 3.58 -41.36
C ARG A 144 0.09 2.74 -42.44
N ASP A 145 -0.43 1.55 -42.75
CA ASP A 145 0.14 0.71 -43.81
C ASP A 145 0.12 1.50 -45.13
N ARG A 146 1.30 2.01 -45.53
CA ARG A 146 1.51 2.73 -46.80
C ARG A 146 1.65 1.76 -47.99
N THR A 147 0.98 0.62 -47.94
CA THR A 147 0.99 -0.38 -49.01
C THR A 147 -0.42 -0.58 -49.55
N LYS A 148 -0.94 0.46 -50.21
CA LYS A 148 -1.81 0.30 -51.37
C LYS A 148 -1.20 1.12 -52.51
N LYS A 149 -0.16 0.58 -53.15
CA LYS A 149 0.13 0.99 -54.52
C LYS A 149 -1.04 0.45 -55.34
N SER A 150 -1.93 1.32 -55.80
CA SER A 150 -2.86 0.97 -56.88
C SER A 150 -2.01 0.47 -58.06
N LYS A 151 -2.28 -0.77 -58.50
CA LYS A 151 -1.71 -1.33 -59.74
C LYS A 151 -2.07 -0.42 -60.94
N PRO A 152 -1.24 -0.41 -62.00
CA PRO A 152 -1.25 0.62 -63.04
C PRO A 152 -2.59 0.71 -63.79
#